data_AF-A0A258BN75-F1
#
_entry.id   AF-A0A258BN75-F1
#
_cell.length_a   1.000
_cell.length_b   1.000
_cell.length_c   1.000
_cell.angle_alpha   90.00
_cell.angle_beta   90.00
_cell.angle_gamma   90.00
#
_symmetry.space_group_name_H-M   'P 1'
#
loop_
_entity.id
_entity.type
_entity.pdbx_description
1 polymer ?
#
loop_
_entity_poly.entity_id
_entity_poly.type
_entity_poly.pdbx_seq_one_letter_code
_entity_poly.pdbx_strand_id
1 'polypeptide(L)'
;MPGEHFLTAALDQEPRLWDYAFGKRVLLATPTNLIAIARTVAAVWRQEKMADEAKKIGALGKEIYERLAVAATNLKKMGRSLNGAVTDYNKFANSFESRVLVTGRKLRDLNIETGGRDIEELEQIDVLARDPSAPEAAPGVAEREDGDLLPAPAGAQG
;
A
#
# COMPACT_ATOMS: atom_id res chain seq x y z
N MET A 1 -4.82 29.22 -45.29
CA MET A 1 -5.60 28.05 -44.82
C MET A 1 -7.03 28.21 -45.30
N PRO A 2 -7.50 27.43 -46.29
CA PRO A 2 -8.74 27.71 -47.02
C PRO A 2 -9.95 27.01 -46.37
N GLY A 3 -10.46 27.56 -45.26
CA GLY A 3 -11.63 27.01 -44.55
C GLY A 3 -12.50 28.08 -43.89
N GLU A 4 -11.88 29.05 -43.21
CA GLU A 4 -12.61 30.14 -42.56
C GLU A 4 -13.26 31.09 -43.57
N HIS A 5 -12.55 31.39 -44.67
CA HIS A 5 -13.05 32.24 -45.76
C HIS A 5 -14.31 31.68 -46.43
N PHE A 6 -14.49 30.35 -46.47
CA PHE A 6 -15.70 29.74 -47.03
C PHE A 6 -16.90 29.92 -46.10
N LEU A 7 -16.69 29.81 -44.78
CA LEU A 7 -17.75 30.05 -43.81
C LEU A 7 -18.15 31.53 -43.79
N THR A 8 -17.18 32.45 -43.82
CA THR A 8 -17.47 33.90 -43.89
C THR A 8 -18.22 34.25 -45.18
N ALA A 9 -17.76 33.76 -46.34
CA ALA A 9 -18.43 34.04 -47.61
C ALA A 9 -19.86 33.46 -47.67
N ALA A 10 -20.12 32.31 -47.04
CA ALA A 10 -21.47 31.75 -46.95
C ALA A 10 -22.39 32.60 -46.05
N LEU A 11 -21.86 33.13 -44.95
CA LEU A 11 -22.60 33.99 -44.02
C LEU A 11 -22.86 35.39 -44.58
N ASP A 12 -21.95 35.91 -45.41
CA ASP A 12 -22.13 37.18 -46.11
C ASP A 12 -23.28 37.10 -47.13
N GLN A 13 -23.48 35.95 -47.78
CA GLN A 13 -24.64 35.71 -48.65
C GLN A 13 -25.93 35.41 -47.88
N GLU A 14 -25.86 34.60 -46.82
CA GLU A 14 -27.04 34.23 -46.04
C GLU A 14 -26.80 34.39 -44.53
N PRO A 15 -27.09 35.58 -43.97
CA PRO A 15 -26.82 35.88 -42.56
C PRO A 15 -27.64 35.03 -41.57
N ARG A 16 -28.80 34.53 -41.99
CA ARG A 16 -29.71 33.70 -41.15
C ARG A 16 -29.28 32.24 -41.03
N LEU A 17 -28.24 31.84 -41.76
CA LEU A 17 -27.75 30.45 -41.78
C LEU A 17 -27.28 29.99 -40.39
N TRP A 18 -26.74 30.91 -39.57
CA TRP A 18 -26.36 30.64 -38.18
C TRP A 18 -27.54 30.20 -37.33
N ASP A 19 -28.61 31.00 -37.28
CA ASP A 19 -29.81 30.70 -36.49
C ASP A 19 -30.51 29.43 -36.98
N TYR A 20 -30.52 29.21 -38.29
CA TYR A 20 -31.04 27.98 -38.89
C TYR A 20 -30.27 26.74 -38.44
N ALA A 21 -28.94 26.78 -38.47
CA ALA A 21 -28.09 25.66 -38.06
C ALA A 21 -28.22 25.39 -36.55
N PHE A 22 -28.20 26.44 -35.72
CA PHE A 22 -28.39 26.32 -34.28
C PHE A 22 -29.77 25.77 -33.90
N GLY A 23 -30.83 26.22 -34.58
CA GLY A 23 -32.19 25.71 -34.39
C GLY A 23 -32.31 24.20 -34.68
N LYS A 24 -31.40 23.66 -35.49
CA LYS A 24 -31.27 22.22 -35.78
C LYS A 24 -30.21 21.49 -34.95
N ARG A 25 -29.63 22.15 -33.94
CA ARG A 25 -28.52 21.63 -33.11
C ARG A 25 -27.27 21.27 -33.94
N VAL A 26 -27.04 21.97 -35.05
CA VAL A 26 -25.86 21.83 -35.89
C VAL A 26 -24.97 23.06 -35.69
N LEU A 27 -23.73 22.84 -35.28
CA LEU A 27 -22.75 23.93 -35.15
C LEU A 27 -21.99 24.08 -36.46
N LEU A 28 -22.01 25.29 -37.03
CA LEU A 28 -21.12 25.65 -38.14
C LEU A 28 -19.71 25.84 -37.58
N ALA A 29 -18.79 24.94 -37.94
CA ALA A 29 -17.43 24.95 -37.42
C ALA A 29 -16.41 25.17 -38.54
N THR A 30 -15.45 26.07 -38.31
CA THR A 30 -14.21 26.11 -39.09
C THR A 30 -13.29 24.96 -38.65
N PRO A 31 -12.30 24.55 -39.48
CA PRO A 31 -11.33 23.53 -39.08
C PRO A 31 -10.67 23.86 -37.72
N THR A 32 -10.38 25.13 -37.46
CA THR A 32 -9.84 25.63 -36.19
C THR A 32 -10.79 25.35 -35.02
N ASN A 33 -12.06 25.74 -35.15
CA ASN A 33 -13.05 25.61 -34.09
C ASN A 33 -13.38 24.13 -33.81
N LEU A 34 -13.44 23.30 -34.86
CA LEU A 34 -13.64 21.86 -34.71
C LEU A 34 -12.51 21.21 -33.91
N ILE A 35 -11.25 21.50 -34.25
CA ILE A 35 -10.08 20.97 -33.55
C ILE A 35 -10.06 21.45 -32.09
N ALA A 36 -10.41 22.71 -31.83
CA ALA A 36 -10.49 23.26 -30.48
C ALA A 36 -11.53 22.50 -29.62
N ILE A 37 -12.75 22.33 -30.12
CA ILE A 37 -13.83 21.62 -29.40
C ILE A 37 -13.46 20.14 -29.21
N ALA A 38 -12.95 19.47 -30.24
CA ALA A 38 -12.53 18.08 -30.15
C ALA A 38 -11.43 17.88 -29.11
N ARG A 39 -10.47 18.81 -29.03
CA ARG A 39 -9.42 18.80 -28.00
C ARG A 39 -9.99 18.99 -26.60
N THR A 40 -10.97 19.88 -26.43
CA THR A 40 -11.67 20.08 -25.15
C THR A 40 -12.41 18.82 -24.72
N VAL A 41 -13.18 18.18 -25.61
CA VAL A 41 -13.87 16.92 -25.32
C VAL A 41 -12.87 15.82 -24.93
N ALA A 42 -11.77 15.69 -25.68
CA ALA A 42 -10.72 14.73 -25.36
C ALA A 42 -10.03 15.02 -24.00
N ALA A 43 -9.90 16.29 -23.62
CA ALA A 43 -9.41 16.67 -22.30
C ALA A 43 -10.40 16.29 -21.19
N VAL A 44 -11.70 16.55 -21.38
CA VAL A 44 -12.75 16.19 -20.42
C VAL A 44 -12.79 14.68 -20.19
N TRP A 45 -12.77 13.85 -21.23
CA TRP A 45 -12.75 12.39 -21.07
C TRP A 45 -11.50 11.88 -20.36
N ARG A 46 -10.33 12.50 -20.62
CA ARG A 46 -9.11 12.15 -19.89
C ARG A 46 -9.22 12.50 -18.41
N GLN A 47 -9.79 13.65 -18.08
CA GLN A 47 -10.01 14.06 -16.69
C GLN A 47 -10.98 13.12 -15.97
N GLU A 48 -12.09 12.76 -16.61
CA GLU A 48 -13.07 11.81 -16.06
C GLU A 48 -12.44 10.44 -15.81
N LYS A 49 -11.68 9.92 -16.79
CA LYS A 49 -10.96 8.66 -16.65
C LYS A 49 -9.96 8.69 -15.49
N MET A 50 -9.17 9.76 -15.35
CA MET A 50 -8.24 9.90 -14.21
C MET A 50 -8.97 9.93 -12.88
N ALA A 51 -10.10 10.63 -12.79
CA ALA A 51 -10.90 10.69 -11.57
C ALA A 51 -11.44 9.31 -11.18
N ASP A 52 -11.89 8.52 -12.15
CA ASP A 52 -12.39 7.16 -11.88
C ASP A 52 -11.28 6.17 -11.54
N GLU A 53 -10.11 6.28 -12.16
CA GLU A 53 -8.92 5.51 -11.78
C GLU A 53 -8.48 5.85 -10.35
N ALA A 54 -8.46 7.13 -9.98
CA ALA A 54 -8.13 7.55 -8.62
C ALA A 54 -9.10 6.98 -7.57
N LYS A 55 -10.41 6.96 -7.85
CA LYS A 55 -11.40 6.31 -6.97
C LYS A 55 -11.12 4.81 -6.80
N LYS A 56 -10.80 4.11 -7.89
CA LYS A 56 -10.47 2.67 -7.85
C LYS A 56 -9.21 2.40 -7.04
N ILE A 57 -8.16 3.21 -7.23
CA ILE A 57 -6.93 3.13 -6.44
C ILE A 57 -7.23 3.38 -4.95
N GLY A 58 -8.05 4.37 -4.63
CA GLY A 58 -8.47 4.64 -3.25
C GLY A 58 -9.23 3.48 -2.61
N ALA A 59 -10.15 2.86 -3.34
CA ALA A 59 -10.89 1.69 -2.87
C ALA A 59 -9.96 0.49 -2.63
N LEU A 60 -9.06 0.19 -3.57
CA LEU A 60 -8.10 -0.90 -3.45
C LEU A 60 -7.08 -0.65 -2.32
N GLY A 61 -6.66 0.60 -2.14
CA GLY A 61 -5.80 1.01 -1.02
C GLY A 61 -6.48 0.78 0.34
N LYS A 62 -7.77 1.13 0.46
CA LYS A 62 -8.56 0.86 1.67
C LYS A 62 -8.67 -0.65 1.94
N GLU A 63 -8.96 -1.43 0.91
CA GLU A 63 -9.09 -2.89 1.03
C GLU A 63 -7.79 -3.55 1.49
N ILE A 64 -6.64 -3.16 0.91
CA ILE A 64 -5.34 -3.68 1.31
C ILE A 64 -5.04 -3.30 2.76
N TYR A 65 -5.32 -2.05 3.16
CA TYR A 65 -5.11 -1.61 4.54
C TYR A 65 -5.93 -2.43 5.54
N GLU A 66 -7.21 -2.66 5.26
CA GLU A 66 -8.08 -3.51 6.10
C GLU A 66 -7.54 -4.95 6.21
N ARG A 67 -7.12 -5.54 5.09
CA ARG A 67 -6.52 -6.88 5.07
C ARG A 67 -5.22 -6.94 5.88
N LEU A 68 -4.36 -5.93 5.76
CA LEU A 68 -3.12 -5.82 6.53
C LEU A 68 -3.39 -5.69 8.03
N ALA A 69 -4.40 -4.92 8.44
CA ALA A 69 -4.78 -4.78 9.85
C ALA A 69 -5.24 -6.11 10.46
N VAL A 70 -6.03 -6.88 9.71
CA VAL A 70 -6.46 -8.24 10.11
C VAL A 70 -5.25 -9.18 10.20
N ALA A 71 -4.37 -9.15 9.20
CA ALA A 71 -3.16 -9.98 9.19
C ALA A 71 -2.24 -9.67 10.39
N ALA A 72 -2.00 -8.39 10.70
CA ALA A 72 -1.21 -7.96 11.85
C ALA A 72 -1.82 -8.44 13.18
N THR A 73 -3.15 -8.38 13.31
CA THR A 73 -3.85 -8.90 14.49
C THR A 73 -3.66 -10.40 14.67
N ASN A 74 -3.75 -11.17 13.58
CA ASN A 74 -3.52 -12.62 13.60
C ASN A 74 -2.06 -12.96 13.92
N LEU A 75 -1.10 -12.21 13.35
CA LEU A 75 0.32 -12.36 13.62
C LEU A 75 0.64 -12.10 15.10
N LYS A 76 0.05 -11.07 15.71
CA LYS A 76 0.19 -10.77 17.14
C LYS A 76 -0.40 -11.86 18.04
N LYS A 77 -1.51 -12.50 17.62
CA LYS A 77 -2.06 -13.66 18.33
C LYS A 77 -1.10 -14.85 18.25
N MET A 78 -0.57 -15.13 17.06
CA MET A 78 0.38 -16.23 16.84
C MET A 78 1.67 -16.06 17.66
N GLY A 79 2.25 -14.86 17.71
CA GLY A 79 3.42 -14.59 18.55
C GLY A 79 3.18 -14.88 20.04
N ARG A 80 2.00 -14.53 20.56
CA ARG A 80 1.64 -14.87 21.96
C ARG A 80 1.50 -16.37 22.19
N SER A 81 0.88 -17.09 21.24
CA SER A 81 0.76 -18.55 21.33
C SER A 81 2.12 -19.25 21.29
N LEU A 82 3.06 -18.77 20.46
CA LEU A 82 4.43 -19.29 20.41
C LEU A 82 5.17 -19.07 21.74
N ASN A 83 5.06 -17.88 22.32
CA ASN A 83 5.67 -17.60 23.63
C ASN A 83 5.09 -18.50 24.74
N GLY A 84 3.79 -18.78 24.69
CA GLY A 84 3.15 -19.75 25.59
C GLY A 84 3.72 -21.16 25.42
N ALA A 85 3.84 -21.64 24.18
CA ALA A 85 4.42 -22.95 23.88
C ALA A 85 5.87 -23.07 24.36
N VAL A 86 6.69 -22.04 24.15
CA VAL A 86 8.08 -21.98 24.66
C VAL A 86 8.10 -22.04 26.20
N THR A 87 7.20 -21.31 26.85
CA THR A 87 7.09 -21.32 28.32
C THR A 87 6.75 -22.72 28.84
N ASP A 88 5.79 -23.40 28.22
CA ASP A 88 5.37 -24.74 28.66
C ASP A 88 6.42 -25.80 28.34
N TYR A 89 7.13 -25.68 27.22
CA TYR A 89 8.31 -26.49 26.92
C TYR A 89 9.39 -26.34 28.01
N ASN A 90 9.76 -25.10 28.37
CA ASN A 90 10.78 -24.85 29.38
C ASN A 90 10.37 -25.40 30.77
N LYS A 91 9.09 -25.28 31.16
CA LYS A 91 8.57 -25.91 32.39
C LYS A 91 8.70 -27.42 32.35
N PHE A 92 8.33 -28.05 31.23
CA PHE A 92 8.44 -29.49 31.05
C PHE A 92 9.89 -29.95 31.14
N ALA A 93 10.81 -29.30 30.40
CA ALA A 93 12.24 -29.60 30.41
C ALA A 93 12.81 -29.56 31.83
N ASN A 94 12.54 -28.49 32.59
CA ASN A 94 12.97 -28.38 34.00
C ASN A 94 12.39 -29.48 34.90
N SER A 95 11.12 -29.85 34.70
CA SER A 95 10.48 -30.92 35.48
C SER A 95 11.04 -32.31 35.14
N PHE A 96 11.39 -32.54 33.88
CA PHE A 96 11.99 -33.77 33.38
C PHE A 96 13.39 -33.92 33.96
N GLU A 97 14.19 -32.87 33.92
CA GLU A 97 15.55 -32.85 34.45
C GLU A 97 15.56 -33.10 35.97
N SER A 98 14.74 -32.36 36.73
CA SER A 98 14.72 -32.43 38.19
C SER A 98 14.14 -33.74 38.75
N ARG A 99 13.21 -34.39 38.04
CA ARG A 99 12.54 -35.60 38.53
C ARG A 99 13.03 -36.86 37.84
N VAL A 100 13.05 -36.86 36.51
CA VAL A 100 13.34 -38.06 35.71
C VAL A 100 14.84 -38.33 35.67
N LEU A 101 15.67 -37.32 35.37
CA LEU A 101 17.13 -37.54 35.35
C LEU A 101 17.68 -37.86 36.74
N VAL A 102 17.18 -37.22 37.80
CA VAL A 102 17.58 -37.55 39.18
C VAL A 102 17.20 -38.98 39.53
N THR A 103 16.00 -39.44 39.15
CA THR A 103 15.57 -40.81 39.41
C THR A 103 16.36 -41.82 38.56
N GLY A 104 16.64 -41.50 37.29
CA GLY A 104 17.52 -42.29 36.43
C GLY A 104 18.93 -42.42 36.99
N ARG A 105 19.51 -41.32 37.50
CA ARG A 105 20.81 -41.33 38.19
C ARG A 105 20.79 -42.25 39.43
N LYS A 106 19.76 -42.14 40.27
CA LYS A 106 19.60 -43.04 41.45
C LYS A 106 19.46 -44.51 41.07
N LEU A 107 18.76 -44.83 39.98
CA LEU A 107 18.63 -46.21 39.49
C LEU A 107 19.96 -46.76 38.98
N ARG A 108 20.75 -45.92 38.29
CA ARG A 108 22.12 -46.28 37.88
C ARG A 108 23.03 -46.53 39.08
N ASP A 109 22.94 -45.70 40.12
CA ASP A 109 23.72 -45.86 41.36
C ASP A 109 23.36 -47.16 42.13
N LEU A 110 22.18 -47.73 41.85
CA LEU A 110 21.72 -49.01 42.39
C LEU A 110 22.14 -50.23 41.53
N ASN A 111 23.04 -50.06 40.55
CA ASN A 111 23.57 -51.11 39.67
C ASN A 111 22.49 -51.90 38.88
N ILE A 112 21.35 -51.27 38.59
CA ILE A 112 20.35 -51.84 37.68
C ILE A 112 20.88 -51.68 36.24
N GLU A 113 20.83 -52.73 35.43
CA GLU A 113 21.27 -52.71 34.02
C GLU A 113 20.46 -51.69 33.20
N THR A 114 20.97 -50.46 33.13
CA THR A 114 20.52 -49.45 32.19
C THR A 114 21.22 -49.75 30.87
N GLY A 115 20.53 -50.37 29.90
CA GLY A 115 21.12 -50.92 28.66
C GLY A 115 21.85 -49.92 27.73
N GLY A 116 22.94 -49.32 28.20
CA GLY A 116 23.93 -48.54 27.46
C GLY A 116 23.52 -47.16 26.97
N ARG A 117 22.31 -46.67 27.27
CA ARG A 117 21.84 -45.36 26.78
C ARG A 117 21.76 -44.33 27.89
N ASP A 118 22.55 -43.27 27.80
CA ASP A 118 22.44 -42.09 28.65
C ASP A 118 21.24 -41.24 28.20
N ILE A 119 20.61 -40.58 29.17
CA ILE A 119 19.52 -39.64 28.90
C ILE A 119 20.14 -38.26 28.70
N GLU A 120 20.04 -37.72 27.49
CA GLU A 120 20.53 -36.36 27.18
C GLU A 120 19.78 -35.29 27.98
N GLU A 121 20.52 -34.26 28.37
CA GLU A 121 20.01 -33.08 29.06
C GLU A 121 19.30 -32.17 28.04
N LEU A 122 18.11 -31.70 28.39
CA LEU A 122 17.32 -30.84 27.51
C LEU A 122 17.81 -29.39 27.65
N GLU A 123 18.24 -28.77 26.56
CA GLU A 123 18.56 -27.35 26.55
C GLU A 123 17.29 -26.49 26.66
N GLN A 124 17.39 -25.39 27.41
CA GLN A 124 16.32 -24.40 27.51
C GLN A 124 16.23 -23.56 26.24
N ILE A 125 15.01 -23.22 25.83
CA ILE A 125 14.79 -22.31 24.70
C ILE A 125 14.63 -20.89 25.25
N ASP A 126 15.64 -20.03 25.00
CA ASP A 126 15.64 -18.63 25.43
C ASP A 126 15.06 -17.65 24.39
N VAL A 127 14.71 -18.15 23.20
CA VAL A 127 14.24 -17.29 22.09
C VAL A 127 12.72 -17.15 22.14
N LEU A 128 12.26 -15.96 22.56
CA LEU A 128 10.86 -15.55 22.44
C LEU A 128 10.55 -15.05 21.02
N ALA A 129 9.28 -15.17 20.62
CA ALA A 129 8.77 -14.58 19.40
C ALA A 129 8.91 -13.04 19.45
N ARG A 130 9.59 -12.48 18.45
CA ARG A 130 9.81 -11.03 18.29
C ARG A 130 8.47 -10.30 18.18
N ASP A 131 8.27 -9.24 18.97
CA ASP A 131 7.09 -8.39 18.84
C ASP A 131 7.21 -7.55 17.55
N PRO A 132 6.26 -7.67 16.59
CA PRO A 132 6.27 -6.87 15.38
C PRO A 132 6.03 -5.37 15.61
N SER A 133 5.65 -4.97 16.83
CA SER A 133 5.41 -3.58 17.22
C SER A 133 6.67 -2.84 17.70
N ALA A 134 7.81 -3.55 17.82
CA ALA A 134 9.07 -2.91 18.18
C ALA A 134 9.48 -1.97 17.04
N PRO A 135 9.60 -0.65 17.28
CA PRO A 135 10.00 0.28 16.24
C PRO A 135 11.36 -0.17 15.72
N GLU A 136 11.41 -0.43 14.41
CA GLU A 136 12.66 -0.49 13.69
C GLU A 136 13.36 0.85 13.97
N ALA A 137 14.50 0.80 14.66
CA ALA A 137 15.42 1.93 14.69
C ALA A 137 15.88 2.13 13.25
N ALA A 138 15.12 2.90 12.49
CA ALA A 138 15.45 3.25 11.13
C ALA A 138 16.85 3.88 11.15
N PRO A 139 17.79 3.42 10.31
CA PRO A 139 19.04 4.16 10.13
C PRO A 139 18.68 5.53 9.58
N GLY A 140 19.19 6.57 10.24
CA GLY A 140 18.78 7.95 10.06
C GLY A 140 18.62 8.36 8.60
N VAL A 141 17.39 8.72 8.24
CA VAL A 141 17.16 9.60 7.11
C VAL A 141 17.65 10.96 7.59
N ALA A 142 18.91 11.29 7.27
CA ALA A 142 19.45 12.61 7.51
C ALA A 142 18.51 13.62 6.82
N GLU A 143 17.89 14.46 7.64
CA GLU A 143 17.23 15.68 7.20
C GLU A 143 18.24 16.44 6.34
N ARG A 144 18.03 16.44 5.02
CA ARG A 144 18.60 17.46 4.16
C ARG A 144 17.72 18.69 4.33
N GLU A 145 18.00 19.46 5.37
CA GLU A 145 17.80 20.89 5.30
C GLU A 145 18.78 21.40 4.24
N ASP A 146 18.26 21.86 3.10
CA ASP A 146 18.83 23.00 2.39
C ASP A 146 17.79 23.51 1.40
N GLY A 147 17.39 24.76 1.64
CA GLY A 147 16.33 25.44 0.96
C GLY A 147 16.63 25.68 -0.51
N ASP A 148 15.62 25.42 -1.35
CA ASP A 148 15.45 26.19 -2.57
C ASP A 148 13.96 26.53 -2.71
N LEU A 149 13.57 27.59 -1.98
CA LEU A 149 12.29 28.25 -2.14
C LEU A 149 12.37 29.04 -3.45
N LEU A 150 11.84 28.46 -4.53
CA LEU A 150 11.54 29.19 -5.76
C LEU A 150 10.78 30.49 -5.44
N PRO A 151 11.25 31.67 -5.86
CA PRO A 151 10.52 32.91 -5.61
C PRO A 151 9.22 32.94 -6.41
N ALA A 152 8.14 33.31 -5.74
CA ALA A 152 6.82 33.55 -6.32
C ALA A 152 6.87 34.63 -7.42
N PRO A 153 6.05 34.52 -8.49
CA PRO A 153 5.99 35.56 -9.51
C PRO A 153 5.39 36.85 -8.93
N ALA A 154 6.17 37.93 -8.99
CA ALA A 154 5.76 39.27 -8.62
C ALA A 154 4.58 39.73 -9.49
N GLY A 155 3.60 40.34 -8.83
CA GLY A 155 2.35 40.79 -9.42
C GLY A 155 2.50 41.89 -10.46
N ALA A 156 1.42 42.03 -11.22
CA ALA A 156 1.11 43.14 -12.11
C ALA A 156 1.29 44.51 -11.43
N GLN A 157 1.82 45.46 -12.18
CA GLN A 157 1.31 46.84 -12.32
C GLN A 157 2.10 47.58 -13.41
N GLY A 158 1.36 48.13 -14.38
CA GLY A 158 1.83 48.84 -15.56
C GLY A 158 0.80 48.76 -16.66
#